data_AF-A0A9Q4ELD6-F1
#
_entry.id   AF-A0A9Q4ELD6-F1
#
_cell.length_a   1.000
_cell.length_b   1.000
_cell.length_c   1.000
_cell.angle_alpha   90.00
_cell.angle_beta   90.00
_cell.angle_gamma   90.00
#
_symmetry.space_group_name_H-M   'P 1'
#
loop_
_entity.id
_entity.type
_entity.pdbx_description
1 polymer ?
#
loop_
_entity_poly.entity_id
_entity_poly.type
_entity_poly.pdbx_seq_one_letter_code
_entity_poly.pdbx_strand_id
1 'polypeptide(L)'
;MKKLLTAILLLMGIIIYLVVQISKPELYLPEFYIYDQNPVSFHWNYIGIETGYKKGDPDSIHQIWITPLYFVLLAVFILVISAFLKKK
;
A
#
# COMPACT_ATOMS: atom_id res chain seq x y z
N MET A 1 7.16 4.05 26.82
CA MET A 1 7.53 2.95 25.91
C MET A 1 6.33 2.27 25.25
N LYS A 2 5.19 2.03 25.94
CA LYS A 2 3.99 1.40 25.37
C LYS A 2 3.52 2.02 24.03
N LYS A 3 3.49 3.36 23.92
CA LYS A 3 3.10 4.08 22.69
C LYS A 3 4.00 3.78 21.48
N LEU A 4 5.31 3.70 21.69
CA LEU A 4 6.27 3.36 20.64
C LEU A 4 6.12 1.90 20.21
N LEU A 5 5.87 0.99 21.15
CA LEU A 5 5.56 -0.41 20.84
C LEU A 5 4.29 -0.51 19.98
N THR A 6 3.23 0.20 20.32
CA THR A 6 1.99 0.24 19.51
C THR A 6 2.24 0.79 18.11
N ALA A 7 3.05 1.84 17.98
CA ALA A 7 3.42 2.40 16.68
C ALA A 7 4.19 1.38 15.81
N ILE A 8 5.14 0.64 16.41
CA ILE A 8 5.89 -0.42 15.70
C ILE A 8 4.96 -1.53 15.24
N LEU A 9 4.03 -1.99 16.10
CA LEU A 9 3.05 -3.03 15.75
C LEU A 9 2.13 -2.58 14.60
N LEU A 10 1.68 -1.33 14.62
CA LEU A 10 0.89 -0.75 13.53
C LEU A 10 1.67 -0.71 12.21
N LEU A 11 2.95 -0.32 12.24
CA LEU A 11 3.82 -0.34 11.07
C LEU A 11 4.04 -1.77 10.54
N MET A 12 4.25 -2.74 11.43
CA MET A 12 4.36 -4.15 11.01
C MET A 12 3.07 -4.63 10.35
N GLY A 13 1.91 -4.31 10.92
CA GLY A 13 0.61 -4.66 10.31
C GLY A 13 0.43 -4.04 8.93
N ILE A 14 0.88 -2.80 8.72
CA ILE A 14 0.85 -2.13 7.43
C ILE A 14 1.73 -2.82 6.39
N ILE A 15 2.94 -3.25 6.80
CA ILE A 15 3.86 -3.96 5.92
C ILE A 15 3.26 -5.29 5.51
N ILE A 16 2.67 -6.03 6.46
CA ILE A 16 1.99 -7.31 6.17
C ILE A 16 0.84 -7.09 5.19
N TYR A 17 0.00 -6.07 5.40
CA TYR A 17 -1.08 -5.72 4.49
C TYR A 17 -0.56 -5.46 3.07
N LEU A 18 0.50 -4.65 2.93
CA LEU A 18 1.09 -4.36 1.63
C LEU A 18 1.65 -5.62 0.96
N VAL A 19 2.38 -6.45 1.70
CA VAL A 19 2.92 -7.74 1.20
C VAL A 19 1.79 -8.63 0.70
N VAL A 20 0.68 -8.76 1.45
CA VAL A 20 -0.48 -9.56 1.03
C VAL A 20 -1.12 -8.98 -0.23
N GLN A 21 -1.25 -7.66 -0.35
CA GLN A 21 -1.84 -7.02 -1.52
C GLN A 21 -0.99 -7.24 -2.78
N ILE A 22 0.34 -7.09 -2.68
CA ILE A 22 1.23 -7.27 -3.84
C ILE A 22 1.49 -8.75 -4.18
N SER A 23 1.26 -9.67 -3.25
CA SER A 23 1.48 -11.11 -3.47
C SER A 23 0.27 -11.81 -4.09
N LYS A 24 -0.79 -11.07 -4.47
CA LYS A 24 -1.97 -11.68 -5.08
C LYS A 24 -1.64 -12.28 -6.46
N PRO A 25 -2.14 -13.48 -6.77
CA PRO A 25 -1.86 -14.17 -8.03
C PRO A 25 -2.49 -13.48 -9.26
N GLU A 26 -3.35 -12.48 -9.08
CA GLU A 26 -3.90 -11.68 -10.18
C GLU A 26 -2.91 -10.63 -10.69
N LEU A 27 -1.79 -10.41 -9.99
CA LEU A 27 -0.76 -9.43 -10.33
C LEU A 27 0.36 -10.00 -11.21
N TYR A 28 0.25 -11.24 -11.67
CA TYR A 28 1.19 -11.78 -12.65
C TYR A 28 1.05 -10.98 -13.95
N LEU A 29 2.07 -10.17 -14.23
CA LEU A 29 2.19 -9.43 -15.46
C LEU A 29 2.16 -10.41 -16.63
N PRO A 30 1.21 -10.31 -17.56
CA PRO A 30 1.25 -11.12 -18.76
C PRO A 30 2.53 -10.79 -19.54
N GLU A 31 3.06 -11.78 -20.27
CA GLU A 31 4.31 -11.67 -21.06
C GLU A 31 4.33 -10.48 -22.04
N PHE A 32 3.19 -9.83 -22.28
CA PHE A 32 3.00 -8.72 -23.22
C PHE A 32 3.59 -7.36 -22.78
N TYR A 33 4.10 -7.20 -21.55
CA TYR A 33 4.72 -5.94 -21.09
C TYR A 33 6.21 -5.80 -21.47
N ILE A 34 6.67 -6.49 -22.51
CA ILE A 34 8.04 -6.41 -23.04
C ILE A 34 8.33 -5.04 -23.73
N TYR A 35 7.31 -4.20 -23.95
CA TYR A 35 7.45 -2.89 -24.60
C TYR A 35 6.93 -1.72 -23.74
N ASP A 36 7.87 -0.89 -23.25
CA ASP A 36 7.81 0.53 -22.83
C ASP A 36 6.66 1.08 -21.96
N GLN A 37 5.69 0.29 -21.52
CA GLN A 37 4.59 0.75 -20.67
C GLN A 37 4.78 0.24 -19.23
N ASN A 38 4.97 1.17 -18.28
CA ASN A 38 4.95 0.83 -16.86
C ASN A 38 3.52 0.41 -16.47
N PRO A 39 3.29 -0.87 -16.10
CA PRO A 39 1.97 -1.38 -15.77
C PRO A 39 1.42 -0.81 -14.45
N VAL A 40 2.25 -0.08 -13.69
CA VAL A 40 1.88 0.50 -12.41
C VAL A 40 1.53 1.98 -12.57
N SER A 41 0.31 2.34 -12.20
CA SER A 41 -0.17 3.71 -12.10
C SER A 41 -0.37 4.14 -10.64
N PHE A 42 -0.01 5.38 -10.32
CA PHE A 42 -0.20 5.94 -8.98
C PHE A 42 -1.35 6.93 -8.99
N HIS A 43 -2.33 6.70 -8.13
CA HIS A 43 -3.44 7.61 -7.88
C HIS A 43 -3.45 8.02 -6.42
N TRP A 44 -4.23 9.04 -6.09
CA TRP A 44 -4.29 9.59 -4.74
C TRP A 44 -4.79 8.59 -3.69
N ASN A 45 -5.70 7.70 -4.07
CA ASN A 45 -6.38 6.76 -3.16
C ASN A 45 -6.07 5.29 -3.45
N TYR A 46 -5.42 4.97 -4.58
CA TYR A 46 -5.02 3.62 -4.93
C TYR A 46 -3.77 3.57 -5.81
N ILE A 47 -3.14 2.41 -5.86
CA ILE A 47 -2.15 2.03 -6.88
C ILE A 47 -2.86 1.12 -7.86
N GLY A 48 -2.88 1.50 -9.14
CA GLY A 48 -3.42 0.68 -10.22
C GLY A 48 -2.31 -0.21 -10.78
N ILE A 49 -2.61 -1.48 -11.01
CA ILE A 49 -1.71 -2.39 -11.71
C ILE A 49 -2.49 -2.98 -12.87
N GLU A 50 -2.05 -2.65 -14.08
CA GLU A 50 -2.62 -3.23 -15.29
C GLU A 50 -2.17 -4.69 -15.40
N THR A 51 -3.13 -5.61 -15.30
CA THR A 51 -2.88 -7.05 -15.33
C THR A 51 -2.99 -7.62 -16.74
N GLY A 52 -3.27 -6.77 -17.75
CA GLY A 52 -3.32 -7.12 -19.16
C GLY A 52 -4.28 -8.26 -19.55
N TYR A 53 -5.20 -8.65 -18.67
CA TYR A 53 -6.18 -9.73 -18.93
C TYR A 53 -7.06 -9.42 -20.16
N LYS A 54 -7.35 -8.13 -20.40
CA LYS A 54 -7.97 -7.59 -21.62
C LYS A 54 -7.53 -6.13 -21.81
N LYS A 55 -6.84 -5.81 -22.90
CA LYS A 55 -6.34 -4.45 -23.18
C LYS A 55 -7.53 -3.49 -23.37
N GLY A 56 -7.62 -2.46 -22.53
CA GLY A 56 -8.68 -1.44 -22.58
C GLY A 56 -9.96 -1.79 -21.81
N ASP A 57 -9.98 -2.89 -21.08
CA ASP A 57 -11.09 -3.26 -20.19
C ASP A 57 -10.84 -2.69 -18.78
N PRO A 58 -11.75 -1.89 -18.19
CA PRO A 58 -11.59 -1.37 -16.83
C PRO A 58 -11.43 -2.46 -15.76
N ASP A 59 -11.92 -3.68 -16.02
CA ASP A 59 -11.75 -4.83 -15.12
C ASP A 59 -10.33 -5.42 -15.17
N SER A 60 -9.48 -4.98 -16.11
CA SER A 60 -8.07 -5.39 -16.20
C SER A 60 -7.12 -4.60 -15.29
N ILE A 61 -7.65 -3.65 -14.51
CA ILE A 61 -6.85 -2.84 -13.59
C ILE A 61 -7.08 -3.33 -12.15
N HIS A 62 -6.08 -3.98 -11.58
CA HIS A 62 -6.09 -4.33 -10.16
C HIS A 62 -5.80 -3.08 -9.32
N GLN A 63 -6.71 -2.75 -8.40
CA GLN A 63 -6.58 -1.55 -7.57
C GLN A 63 -6.18 -1.92 -6.14
N ILE A 64 -4.99 -1.49 -5.73
CA ILE A 64 -4.53 -1.60 -4.35
C ILE A 64 -4.89 -0.31 -3.62
N TRP A 65 -5.86 -0.39 -2.72
CA TRP A 65 -6.32 0.77 -1.95
C TRP A 65 -5.25 1.19 -0.93
N ILE A 66 -4.79 2.44 -1.03
CA ILE A 66 -3.79 3.03 -0.14
C ILE A 66 -4.39 3.98 0.88
N THR A 67 -5.68 4.34 0.77
CA THR A 67 -6.35 5.20 1.77
C THR A 67 -6.23 4.68 3.21
N PRO A 68 -6.38 3.36 3.50
CA PRO A 68 -6.15 2.85 4.85
C PRO A 68 -4.72 3.08 5.35
N LEU A 69 -3.74 3.14 4.44
CA LEU A 69 -2.33 3.38 4.75
C LEU A 69 -2.17 4.75 5.44
N TYR A 70 -2.81 5.79 4.90
CA TYR A 70 -2.70 7.15 5.40
C TYR A 70 -3.21 7.28 6.84
N PHE A 71 -4.31 6.62 7.18
CA PHE A 71 -4.85 6.65 8.54
C PHE A 71 -3.91 5.99 9.55
N VAL A 72 -3.32 4.85 9.19
CA VAL A 72 -2.36 4.16 10.07
C VAL A 72 -1.08 4.97 10.21
N LEU A 73 -0.56 5.57 9.13
CA LEU A 73 0.61 6.45 9.19
C LEU A 73 0.34 7.68 10.07
N LEU A 74 -0.84 8.28 9.96
CA LEU A 74 -1.25 9.39 10.82
C LEU A 74 -1.32 8.97 12.29
N ALA A 75 -1.92 7.81 12.60
CA ALA A 75 -1.97 7.27 13.96
C ALA A 75 -0.57 7.01 14.53
N VAL A 76 0.32 6.42 13.72
CA VAL A 76 1.73 6.20 14.08
C VAL A 76 2.42 7.53 14.38
N PHE A 77 2.24 8.53 13.52
CA PHE A 77 2.84 9.87 13.70
C PHE A 77 2.40 10.52 15.02
N ILE A 78 1.09 10.48 15.33
CA ILE A 78 0.54 10.99 16.60
C ILE A 78 1.11 10.23 17.80
N LEU A 79 1.21 8.91 17.72
CA LEU A 79 1.76 8.08 18.79
C LEU A 79 3.23 8.38 19.06
N VAL A 80 4.02 8.55 18.01
CA VAL A 80 5.44 8.92 18.09
C VAL A 80 5.58 10.31 18.72
N ILE A 81 4.92 11.34 18.17
CA ILE A 81 4.96 12.70 18.73
C ILE A 81 4.54 12.70 20.21
N SER A 82 3.42 12.05 20.54
CA SER A 82 2.92 12.02 21.91
C SER A 82 3.79 11.19 22.87
N ALA A 83 4.69 10.34 22.37
CA ALA A 83 5.68 9.65 23.17
C ALA A 83 6.86 10.57 23.51
N PHE A 84 7.22 11.49 22.62
CA PHE A 84 8.29 12.48 22.84
C PHE A 84 7.82 13.72 23.61
N LEU A 85 6.58 14.20 23.40
CA LEU A 85 6.02 15.35 24.12
C LEU A 85 5.86 15.11 25.62
N LYS A 86 5.62 13.86 26.03
CA LYS A 86 5.38 13.50 27.45
C LYS A 86 6.65 13.51 28.32
N LYS A 87 7.81 13.81 27.73
CA LYS A 87 9.12 13.82 28.42
C LYS A 87 9.50 15.20 28.97
N LYS A 88 8.58 16.17 28.95
CA LYS A 88 8.74 17.50 29.55
C LYS A 88 7.90 17.61 30.81
#